data_AF-A0A520IBT9-F1
#
_entry.id   AF-A0A520IBT9-F1
#
_cell.length_a   1.000
_cell.length_b   1.000
_cell.length_c   1.000
_cell.angle_alpha   90.00
_cell.angle_beta   90.00
_cell.angle_gamma   90.00
#
_symmetry.space_group_name_H-M   'P 1'
#
loop_
_entity.id
_entity.type
_entity.pdbx_description
1 polymer ?
#
loop_
_entity_poly.entity_id
_entity_poly.type
_entity_poly.pdbx_seq_one_letter_code
_entity_poly.pdbx_strand_id
1 'polypeptide(L)' 'MTMTGTLTRADLAESLHREVGLSRADSSKIVEQILSEMCGALSEGENVK' A
#
# COMPACT_ATOMS: atom_id res chain seq x y z
N MET A 1 -8.77 19.68 1.62
CA MET A 1 -8.29 19.92 0.24
C MET A 1 -7.92 18.56 -0.33
N THR A 2 -8.79 17.97 -1.14
CA THR A 2 -8.52 16.64 -1.75
C THR A 2 -7.43 16.83 -2.79
N MET A 3 -6.24 16.31 -2.52
CA MET A 3 -5.13 16.31 -3.47
C MET A 3 -5.57 15.54 -4.71
N THR A 4 -5.91 16.25 -5.79
CA THR A 4 -6.07 15.69 -7.13
C THR A 4 -4.69 15.41 -7.74
N GLY A 5 -3.86 14.67 -7.01
CA GLY A 5 -2.54 14.20 -7.42
C GLY A 5 -2.56 12.68 -7.57
N THR A 6 -1.67 12.14 -8.38
CA THR A 6 -1.46 10.70 -8.48
C THR A 6 -1.06 10.16 -7.11
N LEU A 7 -1.88 9.30 -6.52
CA LEU A 7 -1.52 8.59 -5.30
C LEU A 7 -0.44 7.55 -5.62
N THR A 8 0.73 7.70 -5.03
CA THR A 8 1.86 6.79 -5.22
C THR A 8 1.98 5.79 -4.07
N ARG A 9 2.75 4.73 -4.29
CA ARG A 9 3.12 3.78 -3.21
C ARG A 9 3.88 4.47 -2.08
N ALA A 10 4.67 5.48 -2.40
CA ALA A 10 5.37 6.29 -1.41
C ALA A 10 4.38 7.02 -0.51
N ASP A 11 3.30 7.58 -1.07
CA ASP A 11 2.26 8.29 -0.30
C ASP A 11 1.50 7.34 0.66
N LEU A 12 1.23 6.11 0.22
CA LEU A 12 0.64 5.07 1.06
C LEU A 12 1.57 4.68 2.22
N ALA A 13 2.86 4.45 1.93
CA ALA A 13 3.85 4.11 2.94
C ALA A 13 4.08 5.26 3.93
N GLU A 14 4.06 6.51 3.44
CA GLU A 14 4.13 7.70 4.28
C GLU A 14 2.92 7.76 5.24
N SER A 15 1.71 7.60 4.70
CA SER A 15 0.49 7.58 5.51
C SER A 15 0.54 6.52 6.60
N LEU A 16 1.05 5.32 6.28
CA LEU A 16 1.19 4.25 7.26
C LEU A 16 2.26 4.57 8.34
N HIS A 17 3.37 5.19 7.95
CA HIS A 17 4.39 5.67 8.90
C HIS A 17 3.81 6.70 9.87
N ARG A 18 3.02 7.67 9.37
CA ARG A 18 2.41 8.73 10.18
C ARG A 18 1.29 8.23 11.10
N GLU A 19 0.36 7.44 10.56
CA GLU A 19 -0.86 7.06 11.27
C GLU A 19 -0.67 5.88 12.22
N VAL A 20 0.24 4.95 11.90
CA VAL A 20 0.46 3.71 12.68
C VAL A 20 1.77 3.76 13.48
N GLY A 21 2.70 4.67 13.13
CA GLY A 21 3.97 4.82 13.85
C GLY A 21 5.02 3.76 13.52
N LEU A 22 4.84 3.01 12.42
CA LEU A 22 5.84 2.07 11.92
C LEU A 22 7.09 2.79 11.40
N SER A 23 8.23 2.11 11.29
CA SER A 23 9.38 2.67 10.59
C SER A 23 9.06 2.87 9.10
N ARG A 24 9.66 3.88 8.45
CA ARG A 24 9.46 4.11 7.00
C ARG A 24 9.76 2.86 6.16
N ALA A 25 10.77 2.10 6.56
CA ALA A 25 11.15 0.86 5.88
C ALA A 25 10.07 -0.22 6.03
N ASP A 26 9.53 -0.40 7.23
CA ASP A 26 8.48 -1.40 7.47
C ASP A 26 7.17 -1.00 6.80
N SER A 27 6.82 0.29 6.82
CA SER A 27 5.66 0.81 6.09
C SER A 27 5.75 0.51 4.60
N SER A 28 6.91 0.73 3.97
CA SER A 28 7.10 0.42 2.55
C SER A 28 7.00 -1.08 2.26
N LYS A 29 7.55 -1.93 3.14
CA LYS A 29 7.47 -3.38 2.98
C LYS A 29 6.03 -3.88 3.04
N ILE A 30 5.23 -3.39 3.99
CA ILE A 30 3.83 -3.79 4.15
C ILE A 30 3.02 -3.38 2.91
N VAL A 31 3.20 -2.16 2.41
CA VAL A 31 2.50 -1.70 1.19
C VAL A 31 2.84 -2.59 0.00
N GLU A 32 4.11 -2.90 -0.22
CA GLU A 32 4.52 -3.77 -1.33
C GLU A 32 3.99 -5.20 -1.16
N GLN A 33 4.02 -5.74 0.07
CA GLN A 33 3.49 -7.07 0.36
C GLN A 33 1.99 -7.15 0.06
N ILE A 34 1.19 -6.20 0.54
CA ILE A 34 -0.26 -6.17 0.28
C ILE A 34 -0.53 -6.12 -1.22
N LEU A 35 0.14 -5.23 -1.95
CA LEU A 35 -0.04 -5.12 -3.39
C LEU A 35 0.38 -6.41 -4.12
N SER A 36 1.46 -7.06 -3.68
CA SER A 36 1.90 -8.33 -4.23
C SER A 36 0.86 -9.44 -4.03
N GLU A 37 0.32 -9.57 -2.81
CA GLU A 37 -0.72 -10.55 -2.50
C GLU A 37 -2.00 -10.29 -3.31
N MET A 38 -2.43 -9.02 -3.40
CA MET A 38 -3.58 -8.64 -4.22
C MET A 38 -3.37 -9.00 -5.69
N CYS A 39 -2.20 -8.67 -6.26
CA CYS A 39 -1.88 -9.00 -7.64
C CYS A 39 -1.81 -10.51 -7.87
N GLY A 40 -1.24 -11.27 -6.92
CA GLY A 40 -1.20 -12.73 -6.96
C GLY A 40 -2.59 -13.33 -7.04
N ALA A 41 -3.44 -13.05 -6.06
CA ALA A 41 -4.82 -13.55 -6.00
C ALA A 41 -5.63 -13.18 -7.25
N LEU A 42 -5.54 -11.91 -7.70
CA LEU A 42 -6.24 -11.48 -8.91
C LEU A 42 -5.73 -12.20 -10.17
N SER A 43 -4.44 -12.51 -10.25
CA SER A 43 -3.87 -13.24 -11.39
C SER A 43 -4.34 -14.70 -11.44
N GLU A 44 -4.69 -15.28 -10.31
CA GLU A 44 -5.28 -16.63 -10.18
C GLU A 44 -6.81 -16.62 -10.38
N GLY A 45 -7.41 -15.45 -10.62
CA GLY A 45 -8.86 -15.30 -10.79
C GLY A 45 -9.64 -15.31 -9.47
N GLU A 46 -8.95 -15.20 -8.35
CA GLU A 46 -9.57 -15.08 -7.03
C GLU A 46 -10.11 -13.66 -6.81
N ASN A 47 -11.23 -13.56 -6.10
CA ASN A 47 -11.83 -12.28 -5.79
C ASN A 47 -11.22 -11.68 -4.52
N VAL A 48 -10.52 -10.55 -4.66
CA VAL A 48 -10.02 -9.74 -3.54
C VAL A 48 -11.14 -8.81 -3.02
N LYS A 49 -11.33 -8.71 -1.70
CA LYS A 49 -12.36 -7.88 -1.05
C LYS A 49 -11.76 -6.87 -0.09
#